data_AF-A0A0C2YZH9-F1
#
_entry.id   AF-A0A0C2YZH9-F1
#
_cell.length_a   1.000
_cell.length_b   1.000
_cell.length_c   1.000
_cell.angle_alpha   90.00
_cell.angle_beta   90.00
_cell.angle_gamma   90.00
#
_symmetry.space_group_name_H-M   'P 1'
#
loop_
_entity.id
_entity.type
_entity.pdbx_description
1 polymer ?
#
loop_
_entity_poly.entity_id
_entity_poly.type
_entity_poly.pdbx_seq_one_letter_code
_entity_poly.pdbx_strand_id
1 'polypeptide(L)'
;MPSSPSFDQILQAASLPEPGPDYYAARRRIWLTPTRAIPPPPPASSSRQRLENLFNSNGPSIVYSHEAWRNGLEKVWKGLSSGVRLKYKLPLNIVIKIIHASWVRDKVWPVGMQAPESDEEQQPDEAPLPIFDTLSTSSSSLPTAFSTFTNSEVMETMPPPRIDQFR
;
A
#
# COMPACT_ATOMS: atom_id res chain seq x y z
N MET A 1 16.76 12.25 -26.62
CA MET A 1 15.47 11.97 -25.94
C MET A 1 15.41 12.88 -24.70
N PRO A 2 14.45 13.81 -24.58
CA PRO A 2 14.32 14.61 -23.38
C PRO A 2 13.96 13.71 -22.19
N SER A 3 14.71 13.81 -21.10
CA SER A 3 14.41 13.12 -19.83
C SER A 3 13.13 13.70 -19.22
N SER A 4 12.24 12.85 -18.70
CA SER A 4 11.09 13.32 -17.92
C SER A 4 11.57 14.10 -16.69
N PRO A 5 10.90 15.23 -16.33
CA PRO A 5 11.30 16.03 -15.17
C PRO A 5 11.16 15.20 -13.88
N SER A 6 12.09 15.39 -12.94
CA SER A 6 11.99 14.75 -11.62
C SER A 6 10.84 15.36 -10.83
N PHE A 7 10.34 14.62 -9.83
CA PHE A 7 9.28 15.12 -8.95
C PHE A 7 9.68 16.45 -8.27
N ASP A 8 10.93 16.58 -7.83
CA ASP A 8 11.42 17.82 -7.22
C ASP A 8 11.41 19.00 -8.19
N GLN A 9 11.72 18.77 -9.47
CA GLN A 9 11.59 19.79 -10.52
C GLN A 9 10.13 20.21 -10.73
N ILE A 10 9.20 19.25 -10.71
CA ILE A 10 7.76 19.53 -10.84
C ILE A 10 7.27 20.33 -9.63
N LEU A 11 7.74 20.00 -8.42
CA LEU A 11 7.38 20.75 -7.21
C LEU A 11 7.93 22.17 -7.21
N GLN A 12 9.16 22.39 -7.68
CA GLN A 12 9.74 23.73 -7.78
C GLN A 12 9.05 24.58 -8.84
N ALA A 13 8.58 23.97 -9.92
CA ALA A 13 7.81 24.67 -10.97
C ALA A 13 6.36 24.95 -10.57
N ALA A 14 5.81 24.22 -9.59
CA ALA A 14 4.45 24.38 -9.14
C ALA A 14 4.33 25.54 -8.13
N SER A 15 3.30 26.36 -8.28
CA SER A 15 2.92 27.34 -7.25
C SER A 15 2.20 26.60 -6.11
N LEU A 16 2.92 26.42 -4.99
CA LEU A 16 2.38 25.82 -3.78
C LEU A 16 1.99 26.92 -2.77
N PRO A 17 0.92 26.72 -1.97
CA PRO A 17 0.52 27.66 -0.92
C PRO A 17 1.53 27.65 0.24
N GLU A 18 1.32 28.50 1.24
CA GLU A 18 2.19 28.50 2.43
C GLU A 18 2.17 27.15 3.16
N PRO A 19 3.29 26.76 3.83
CA PRO A 19 3.38 25.50 4.55
C PRO A 19 2.24 25.29 5.56
N GLY A 20 1.48 24.22 5.35
CA GLY A 20 0.28 23.89 6.14
C GLY A 20 -0.51 22.74 5.51
N PRO A 21 -1.75 22.48 5.97
CA PRO A 21 -2.61 21.44 5.39
C PRO A 21 -2.84 21.62 3.89
N ASP A 22 -3.00 22.86 3.44
CA ASP A 22 -3.18 23.20 2.02
C ASP A 22 -1.94 22.91 1.18
N TYR A 23 -0.74 23.13 1.73
CA TYR A 23 0.52 22.75 1.09
C TYR A 23 0.60 21.24 0.91
N TYR A 24 0.25 20.47 1.95
CA TYR A 24 0.23 19.01 1.86
C TYR A 24 -0.76 18.54 0.79
N ALA A 25 -1.98 19.08 0.78
CA ALA A 25 -2.99 18.73 -0.21
C ALA A 25 -2.53 19.06 -1.63
N ALA A 26 -1.95 20.24 -1.85
CA ALA A 26 -1.40 20.65 -3.15
C ALA A 26 -0.25 19.74 -3.60
N ARG A 27 0.73 19.48 -2.73
CA ARG A 27 1.85 18.57 -3.00
C ARG A 27 1.38 17.15 -3.30
N ARG A 28 0.40 16.64 -2.54
CA ARG A 28 -0.18 15.30 -2.75
C ARG A 28 -0.87 15.20 -4.10
N ARG A 29 -1.61 16.24 -4.54
CA ARG A 29 -2.21 16.28 -5.89
C ARG A 29 -1.15 16.14 -6.98
N ILE A 30 -0.03 16.85 -6.83
CA ILE A 30 1.09 16.75 -7.79
C ILE A 30 1.69 15.34 -7.78
N TRP A 31 1.90 14.74 -6.60
CA TRP A 31 2.44 13.38 -6.48
C TRP A 31 1.52 12.34 -7.14
N LEU A 32 0.21 12.45 -6.91
CA LEU A 32 -0.76 11.49 -7.46
C LEU A 32 -1.01 11.69 -8.96
N THR A 33 -0.55 12.79 -9.56
CA THR A 33 -0.72 13.05 -10.98
C THR A 33 0.22 12.15 -11.80
N PRO A 34 -0.31 11.29 -12.68
CA PRO A 34 0.53 10.41 -13.49
C PRO A 34 1.45 11.24 -14.42
N THR A 35 2.75 11.24 -14.14
CA THR A 35 3.72 12.05 -14.93
C THR A 35 4.07 11.40 -16.27
N ARG A 36 3.84 10.09 -16.41
CA ARG A 36 4.19 9.33 -17.61
C ARG A 36 2.98 8.54 -18.11
N ALA A 37 2.73 8.62 -19.41
CA ALA A 37 1.84 7.70 -20.08
C ALA A 37 2.35 6.27 -19.87
N ILE A 38 1.57 5.46 -19.16
CA ILE A 38 1.87 4.04 -18.96
C ILE A 38 1.83 3.40 -20.35
N PRO A 39 2.92 2.75 -20.81
CA PRO A 39 2.91 2.09 -22.10
C PRO A 39 1.81 1.02 -22.12
N PRO A 40 1.12 0.81 -23.25
CA PRO A 40 0.06 -0.18 -23.34
C PRO A 40 0.62 -1.55 -22.92
N PRO A 41 -0.17 -2.35 -22.18
CA PRO A 41 0.27 -3.66 -21.75
C PRO A 41 0.60 -4.52 -22.98
N PRO A 42 1.62 -5.39 -22.89
CA PRO A 42 1.92 -6.32 -23.97
C PRO A 42 0.71 -7.24 -24.25
N PRO A 43 0.59 -7.76 -25.49
CA PRO A 43 -0.51 -8.64 -25.86
C PRO A 43 -0.61 -9.83 -24.91
N ALA A 44 -1.83 -10.23 -24.59
CA ALA A 44 -2.07 -11.32 -23.67
C ALA A 44 -1.61 -12.65 -24.30
N SER A 45 -0.87 -13.45 -23.53
CA SER A 45 -0.58 -14.84 -23.91
C SER A 45 -1.86 -15.67 -23.88
N SER A 46 -1.90 -16.79 -24.62
CA SER A 46 -3.06 -17.71 -24.61
C SER A 46 -3.42 -18.18 -23.20
N SER A 47 -2.43 -18.42 -22.35
CA SER A 47 -2.63 -18.75 -20.93
C SER A 47 -3.28 -17.60 -20.16
N ARG A 48 -2.81 -16.36 -20.39
CA ARG A 48 -3.40 -15.16 -19.78
C ARG A 48 -4.84 -14.95 -20.23
N GLN A 49 -5.13 -15.10 -21.52
CA GLN A 49 -6.49 -14.99 -22.05
C GLN A 49 -7.44 -16.03 -21.43
N ARG A 50 -6.96 -17.27 -21.24
CA ARG A 50 -7.75 -18.30 -20.54
C ARG A 50 -8.08 -17.90 -19.10
N LEU A 51 -7.10 -17.38 -18.36
CA LEU A 51 -7.34 -16.89 -17.00
C LEU A 51 -8.31 -15.70 -17.00
N GLU A 52 -8.11 -14.72 -17.86
CA GLU A 52 -9.00 -13.57 -18.00
C GLU A 52 -10.43 -13.99 -18.31
N ASN A 53 -10.61 -14.92 -19.26
CA ASN A 53 -11.93 -15.46 -19.60
C ASN A 53 -12.56 -16.22 -18.42
N LEU A 54 -11.78 -17.00 -17.66
CA LEU A 54 -12.29 -17.69 -16.47
C LEU A 54 -12.82 -16.71 -15.42
N PHE A 55 -12.11 -15.60 -15.19
CA PHE A 55 -12.52 -14.56 -14.23
C PHE A 55 -13.64 -13.66 -14.76
N ASN A 56 -13.72 -13.42 -16.07
CA ASN A 56 -14.75 -12.59 -16.67
C ASN A 56 -16.09 -13.34 -16.77
N SER A 57 -16.07 -14.61 -17.16
CA SER A 57 -17.30 -15.39 -17.38
C SER A 57 -18.04 -15.77 -16.09
N ASN A 58 -17.32 -15.92 -14.97
CA ASN A 58 -17.88 -16.47 -13.72
C ASN A 58 -18.00 -15.43 -12.59
N GLY A 59 -17.63 -14.17 -12.86
CA GLY A 59 -17.74 -13.08 -11.89
C GLY A 59 -16.92 -13.30 -10.61
N PRO A 60 -17.27 -12.64 -9.49
CA PRO A 60 -16.55 -12.75 -8.22
C PRO A 60 -16.70 -14.13 -7.55
N SER A 61 -17.73 -14.91 -7.92
CA SER A 61 -18.02 -16.22 -7.34
C SER A 61 -17.02 -17.31 -7.72
N ILE A 62 -16.19 -17.07 -8.74
CA ILE A 62 -15.11 -18.00 -9.15
C ILE A 62 -14.13 -18.34 -8.03
N VAL A 63 -13.94 -17.41 -7.08
CA VAL A 63 -13.07 -17.59 -5.90
C VAL A 63 -13.53 -18.79 -5.06
N TYR A 64 -14.83 -19.06 -5.02
CA TYR A 64 -15.43 -20.17 -4.27
C TYR A 64 -15.61 -21.45 -5.10
N SER A 65 -15.38 -21.39 -6.42
CA SER A 65 -15.60 -22.53 -7.31
C SER A 65 -14.45 -23.53 -7.24
N HIS A 66 -14.76 -24.75 -6.78
CA HIS A 66 -13.77 -25.82 -6.77
C HIS A 66 -13.37 -26.27 -8.18
N GLU A 67 -14.29 -26.19 -9.15
CA GLU A 67 -14.01 -26.59 -10.53
C GLU A 67 -12.99 -25.66 -11.17
N ALA A 68 -13.16 -24.35 -10.99
CA ALA A 68 -12.21 -23.34 -11.44
C ALA A 68 -10.81 -23.53 -10.86
N TRP A 69 -10.75 -23.89 -9.57
CA TRP A 69 -9.50 -24.22 -8.89
C TRP A 69 -8.73 -25.32 -9.62
N ARG A 70 -9.41 -26.44 -9.91
CA ARG A 70 -8.83 -27.59 -10.61
C ARG A 70 -8.49 -27.29 -12.08
N ASN A 71 -9.29 -26.46 -12.74
CA ASN A 71 -9.13 -26.11 -14.16
C ASN A 71 -7.97 -25.16 -14.47
N GLY A 72 -7.12 -24.84 -13.48
CA GLY A 72 -5.82 -24.21 -13.74
C GLY A 72 -5.37 -23.20 -12.68
N LEU A 73 -6.28 -22.71 -11.83
CA LEU A 73 -5.93 -21.76 -10.77
C LEU A 73 -4.90 -22.35 -9.81
N GLU A 74 -5.03 -23.63 -9.44
CA GLU A 74 -4.07 -24.32 -8.56
C GLU A 74 -2.64 -24.26 -9.11
N LYS A 75 -2.46 -24.46 -10.41
CA LYS A 75 -1.14 -24.45 -11.05
C LYS A 75 -0.52 -23.06 -11.04
N VAL A 76 -1.35 -22.03 -11.28
CA VAL A 76 -0.90 -20.64 -11.25
C VAL A 76 -0.55 -20.22 -9.82
N TRP A 77 -1.41 -20.56 -8.85
CA TRP A 77 -1.14 -20.33 -7.43
C TRP A 77 0.16 -20.98 -6.99
N LYS A 78 0.39 -22.26 -7.29
CA LYS A 78 1.64 -22.97 -6.96
C LYS A 78 2.88 -22.25 -7.48
N GLY A 79 2.83 -21.75 -8.71
CA GLY A 79 3.94 -20.98 -9.30
C GLY A 79 4.15 -19.62 -8.63
N LEU A 80 3.06 -18.94 -8.25
CA LEU A 80 3.12 -17.66 -7.53
C LEU A 80 3.66 -17.86 -6.10
N SER A 81 3.14 -18.84 -5.36
CA SER A 81 3.52 -19.12 -3.98
C SER A 81 4.95 -19.65 -3.87
N SER A 82 5.47 -20.33 -4.89
CA SER A 82 6.87 -20.77 -4.93
C SER A 82 7.85 -19.66 -5.32
N GLY A 83 7.38 -18.43 -5.59
CA GLY A 83 8.23 -17.31 -6.02
C GLY A 83 8.80 -17.46 -7.42
N VAL A 84 8.19 -18.28 -8.28
CA VAL A 84 8.68 -18.46 -9.66
C VAL A 84 8.46 -17.17 -10.45
N ARG A 85 9.51 -16.73 -11.14
CA ARG A 85 9.44 -15.55 -12.02
C ARG A 85 8.46 -15.80 -13.16
N LEU A 86 7.43 -14.96 -13.27
CA LEU A 86 6.46 -15.04 -14.35
C LEU A 86 7.11 -14.66 -15.68
N LYS A 87 6.92 -15.52 -16.70
CA LYS A 87 7.36 -15.24 -18.08
C LYS A 87 6.64 -14.05 -18.70
N TYR A 88 5.38 -13.83 -18.31
CA TYR A 88 4.54 -12.73 -18.78
C TYR A 88 3.96 -11.98 -17.58
N LYS A 89 3.86 -10.66 -17.70
CA LYS A 89 3.20 -9.82 -16.69
C LYS A 89 1.72 -10.22 -16.58
N LEU A 90 1.24 -10.39 -15.36
CA LEU A 90 -0.15 -10.67 -15.07
C LEU A 90 -0.81 -9.41 -14.46
N PRO A 91 -2.03 -9.04 -14.85
CA PRO A 91 -2.75 -7.93 -14.23
C PRO A 91 -2.93 -8.16 -12.72
N LEU A 92 -2.68 -7.13 -11.93
CA LEU A 92 -2.73 -7.21 -10.46
C LEU A 92 -4.11 -7.68 -9.94
N ASN A 93 -5.20 -7.21 -10.56
CA ASN A 93 -6.56 -7.64 -10.21
C ASN A 93 -6.71 -9.17 -10.26
N ILE A 94 -6.15 -9.83 -11.28
CA ILE A 94 -6.19 -11.29 -11.41
C ILE A 94 -5.37 -11.96 -10.31
N VAL A 95 -4.17 -11.44 -10.03
CA VAL A 95 -3.31 -11.95 -8.96
C VAL A 95 -4.02 -11.91 -7.62
N ILE A 96 -4.65 -10.77 -7.29
CA ILE A 96 -5.42 -10.59 -6.05
C ILE A 96 -6.53 -11.65 -5.95
N LYS A 97 -7.29 -11.90 -7.02
CA LYS A 97 -8.35 -12.92 -7.03
C LYS A 97 -7.82 -14.34 -6.82
N ILE A 98 -6.66 -14.68 -7.40
CA ILE A 98 -6.01 -15.99 -7.20
C ILE A 98 -5.58 -16.17 -5.75
N ILE A 99 -4.97 -15.14 -5.15
CA ILE A 99 -4.56 -15.15 -3.73
C ILE A 99 -5.79 -15.28 -2.82
N HIS A 100 -6.85 -14.52 -3.10
CA HIS A 100 -8.09 -14.63 -2.32
C HIS A 100 -8.69 -16.05 -2.40
N ALA A 101 -8.69 -16.66 -3.59
CA ALA A 101 -9.16 -18.02 -3.77
C ALA A 101 -8.33 -19.07 -3.00
N SER A 102 -7.01 -18.86 -2.89
CA SER A 102 -6.17 -19.74 -2.08
C SER A 102 -6.45 -19.59 -0.59
N TRP A 103 -6.58 -18.36 -0.08
CA TRP A 103 -6.89 -18.13 1.34
C TRP A 103 -8.24 -18.68 1.76
N VAL A 104 -9.27 -18.54 0.92
CA VAL A 104 -10.60 -19.12 1.16
C VAL A 104 -10.50 -20.64 1.25
N ARG A 105 -9.69 -21.27 0.40
CA ARG A 105 -9.52 -22.73 0.37
C ARG A 105 -8.70 -23.25 1.56
N ASP A 106 -7.63 -22.55 1.90
CA ASP A 106 -6.76 -22.89 3.03
C ASP A 106 -7.41 -22.56 4.37
N LYS A 107 -8.64 -22.02 4.35
CA LYS A 107 -9.41 -21.56 5.53
C LYS A 107 -8.66 -20.50 6.35
N VAL A 108 -7.72 -19.80 5.70
CA VAL A 108 -6.98 -18.67 6.28
C VAL A 108 -7.84 -17.42 6.26
N TRP A 109 -8.75 -17.32 5.28
CA TRP A 109 -9.75 -16.24 5.23
C TRP A 109 -11.14 -16.75 5.60
N PRO A 110 -11.88 -16.07 6.51
CA PRO A 110 -13.23 -16.45 6.87
C PRO A 110 -14.19 -16.33 5.68
N VAL A 111 -14.95 -17.41 5.42
CA VAL A 111 -15.95 -17.42 4.34
C VAL A 111 -17.10 -16.47 4.68
N GLY A 112 -17.44 -15.57 3.75
CA GLY A 112 -18.57 -14.66 3.88
C GLY A 112 -18.31 -13.40 4.72
N MET A 113 -17.12 -13.20 5.27
CA MET A 113 -16.76 -11.91 5.87
C MET A 113 -16.14 -10.99 4.83
N GLN A 114 -16.80 -9.87 4.60
CA GLN A 114 -16.30 -8.76 3.81
C GLN A 114 -15.45 -7.88 4.73
N ALA A 115 -14.25 -7.53 4.29
CA ALA A 115 -13.46 -6.54 5.00
C ALA A 115 -14.25 -5.21 5.02
N PRO A 116 -14.27 -4.48 6.16
CA PRO A 116 -14.80 -3.13 6.18
C PRO A 116 -14.18 -2.31 5.05
N GLU A 117 -15.00 -1.50 4.37
CA GLU A 117 -14.49 -0.60 3.34
C GLU A 117 -13.72 0.53 4.02
N SER A 118 -12.40 0.34 4.14
CA SER A 118 -11.40 1.32 4.58
C SER A 118 -11.07 1.35 6.07
N ASP A 119 -9.75 1.42 6.33
CA ASP A 119 -9.13 1.74 7.63
C ASP A 119 -8.95 3.28 7.78
N GLU A 120 -9.36 4.07 6.77
CA GLU A 120 -9.22 5.54 6.75
C GLU A 120 -10.36 6.29 7.47
N GLU A 121 -11.43 5.60 7.90
CA GLU A 121 -12.48 6.22 8.72
C GLU A 121 -12.19 6.05 10.22
N GLN A 122 -11.09 6.63 10.69
CA GLN A 122 -11.08 7.10 12.07
C GLN A 122 -11.93 8.37 12.09
N GLN A 123 -13.25 8.22 12.22
CA GLN A 123 -14.10 9.33 12.65
C GLN A 123 -13.40 9.97 13.86
N PRO A 124 -13.17 11.30 13.89
CA PRO A 124 -12.85 11.93 15.16
C PRO A 124 -14.02 11.58 16.07
N ASP A 125 -13.73 10.85 17.14
CA ASP A 125 -14.70 10.49 18.17
C ASP A 125 -15.43 11.78 18.58
N GLU A 126 -16.62 12.00 18.01
CA GLU A 126 -17.52 13.05 18.42
C GLU A 126 -18.08 12.55 19.73
N ALA A 127 -17.31 12.77 20.80
CA ALA A 127 -17.71 12.50 22.16
C ALA A 127 -19.10 13.12 22.37
N PRO A 128 -20.15 12.33 22.64
CA PRO A 128 -21.43 12.89 23.05
C PRO A 128 -21.17 13.57 24.38
N LEU A 129 -21.11 14.90 24.37
CA LEU A 129 -20.97 15.71 25.57
C LEU A 129 -22.12 15.35 26.52
N PRO A 130 -21.86 14.76 27.70
CA PRO A 130 -22.88 14.74 28.73
C PRO A 130 -22.92 16.15 29.34
N ILE A 131 -23.97 16.87 29.00
CA ILE A 131 -24.41 18.09 29.69
C ILE A 131 -24.71 17.68 31.13
N PHE A 132 -23.79 17.90 32.07
CA PHE A 132 -24.10 17.93 33.49
C PHE A 132 -23.40 19.12 34.14
N ASP A 133 -24.22 20.14 34.32
CA ASP A 133 -24.29 21.05 35.46
C ASP A 133 -23.00 21.42 36.20
N THR A 134 -22.66 22.69 36.03
CA THR A 134 -22.25 23.62 37.10
C THR A 134 -22.24 23.02 38.52
N LEU A 135 -21.05 22.88 39.11
CA LEU A 135 -20.64 23.58 40.34
C LEU A 135 -19.17 23.27 40.69
N SER A 136 -18.40 24.36 40.83
CA SER A 136 -17.18 24.56 41.61
C SER A 136 -16.45 23.34 42.19
N THR A 137 -15.18 23.17 41.82
CA THR A 137 -14.06 22.97 42.77
C THR A 137 -12.72 23.33 42.12
N SER A 138 -12.20 24.48 42.54
CA SER A 138 -10.82 24.88 42.80
C SER A 138 -9.66 24.51 41.85
N SER A 139 -9.03 25.59 41.39
CA SER A 139 -7.68 25.76 40.84
C SER A 139 -6.60 24.77 41.28
N SER A 140 -5.73 24.36 40.34
CA SER A 140 -4.27 24.47 40.51
C SER A 140 -3.51 24.27 39.20
N SER A 141 -2.82 25.34 38.77
CA SER A 141 -1.54 25.43 38.05
C SER A 141 -1.08 24.36 37.03
N LEU A 142 -0.75 24.87 35.83
CA LEU A 142 0.16 24.30 34.81
C LEU A 142 1.50 23.82 35.42
N PRO A 143 2.20 22.89 34.75
CA PRO A 143 3.42 23.36 34.11
C PRO A 143 3.66 22.83 32.69
N THR A 144 4.04 23.79 31.85
CA THR A 144 4.82 23.65 30.61
C THR A 144 6.07 22.79 30.83
N ALA A 145 6.29 21.79 29.98
CA ALA A 145 7.62 21.25 29.72
C ALA A 145 7.76 20.99 28.20
N PHE A 146 8.41 21.92 27.51
CA PHE A 146 8.99 21.68 26.19
C PHE A 146 10.15 20.71 26.38
N SER A 147 10.00 19.48 25.90
CA SER A 147 11.12 18.53 25.86
C SER A 147 11.93 18.80 24.59
N THR A 148 12.97 19.61 24.73
CA THR A 148 14.02 19.79 23.73
C THR A 148 14.81 18.49 23.65
N PHE A 149 14.61 17.68 22.60
CA PHE A 149 15.45 16.51 22.35
C PHE A 149 16.73 16.98 21.64
N THR A 150 17.74 17.32 22.43
CA THR A 150 19.11 17.53 21.97
C THR A 150 19.75 16.16 21.74
N ASN A 151 19.85 15.72 20.49
CA ASN A 151 20.74 14.63 20.12
C ASN A 151 22.02 15.22 19.55
N SER A 152 22.97 15.48 20.44
CA SER A 152 24.38 15.61 20.10
C SER A 152 25.08 14.29 20.43
N GLU A 153 25.80 13.79 19.43
CA GLU A 153 27.18 13.30 19.60
C GLU A 153 27.40 11.95 20.27
N VAL A 154 27.60 10.91 19.43
CA VAL A 154 28.81 10.06 19.51
C VAL A 154 29.23 9.72 18.08
N MET A 155 30.37 10.28 17.66
CA MET A 155 31.17 9.73 16.57
C MET A 155 31.75 8.39 17.03
N GLU A 156 31.46 7.31 16.33
CA GLU A 156 32.29 6.11 16.39
C GLU A 156 32.69 5.71 14.97
N THR A 157 33.84 6.22 14.56
CA THR A 157 34.55 5.86 13.32
C THR A 157 34.99 4.40 13.40
N MET A 158 34.33 3.56 12.59
CA MET A 158 34.66 2.15 12.42
C MET A 158 36.00 2.01 11.67
N PRO A 159 36.98 1.24 12.16
CA PRO A 159 38.22 0.98 11.44
C PRO A 159 38.00 0.01 10.27
N PRO A 160 38.74 0.14 9.16
CA PRO A 160 38.61 -0.75 8.00
C PRO A 160 39.21 -2.16 8.28
N PRO A 161 38.68 -3.22 7.64
CA PRO A 161 39.19 -4.56 7.80
C PRO A 161 40.58 -4.74 7.15
N ARG A 162 41.49 -5.39 7.88
CA ARG A 162 42.79 -5.85 7.39
C ARG A 162 42.61 -6.92 6.31
N ILE A 163 43.21 -6.67 5.15
CA ILE A 163 43.45 -7.66 4.10
C ILE A 163 44.72 -8.42 4.49
N ASP A 164 44.57 -9.59 5.11
CA ASP A 164 45.70 -10.52 5.24
C ASP A 164 45.78 -11.38 3.97
N GLN A 165 46.91 -11.21 3.30
CA GLN A 165 47.34 -12.00 2.16
C GLN A 165 47.57 -13.45 2.61
N PHE A 166 46.85 -14.39 2.00
CA PHE A 166 47.30 -15.78 1.91
C PHE A 166 47.79 -16.05 0.49
N ARG A 167 49.02 -16.54 0.49
CA ARG A 167 49.93 -16.92 -0.58
C ARG A 167 49.42 -18.10 -1.41
#